data_AF-A0A800IHK8-F1
#
_entry.id   AF-A0A800IHK8-F1
#
_cell.length_a   1.000
_cell.length_b   1.000
_cell.length_c   1.000
_cell.angle_alpha   90.00
_cell.angle_beta   90.00
_cell.angle_gamma   90.00
#
_symmetry.space_group_name_H-M   'P 1'
#
loop_
_entity.id
_entity.type
_entity.pdbx_description
1 polymer ?
#
loop_
_entity_poly.entity_id
_entity_poly.type
_entity_poly.pdbx_seq_one_letter_code
_entity_poly.pdbx_strand_id
1 'polypeptide(L)'
;MQISWINSGLRHGVQVFGLLLLLTANASAALFSTAQHPLPAAEAFPLTIEQYGHKIDIIWNTAADYYLYQDKLAFTTSNNHPLTDLVLPQAKVKQDPTFGTTNV
;
A
#
# COMPACT_ATOMS: atom_id res chain seq x y z
N MET A 1 11.08 64.83 50.91
CA MET A 1 11.94 64.26 49.85
C MET A 1 11.16 63.12 49.21
N GLN A 2 10.83 63.31 47.92
CA GLN A 2 10.27 62.39 46.91
C GLN A 2 8.93 61.66 47.16
N ILE A 3 7.94 62.10 46.38
CA ILE A 3 6.67 61.45 46.03
C ILE A 3 6.93 60.56 44.81
N SER A 4 6.33 59.38 44.72
CA SER A 4 6.15 58.68 43.44
C SER A 4 4.81 57.95 43.41
N TRP A 5 3.93 58.46 42.55
CA TRP A 5 2.75 57.78 42.03
C TRP A 5 3.15 57.08 40.74
N ILE A 6 2.69 55.85 40.47
CA ILE A 6 2.55 55.34 39.10
C ILE A 6 1.42 54.29 39.04
N ASN A 7 0.43 54.59 38.19
CA ASN A 7 -0.58 53.71 37.63
C ASN A 7 0.04 52.50 36.91
N SER A 8 -0.59 51.32 36.97
CA SER A 8 -0.64 50.43 35.80
C SER A 8 -1.78 49.40 35.88
N GLY A 9 -3.01 49.88 35.91
CA GLY A 9 -4.17 49.06 35.53
C GLY A 9 -4.27 48.96 34.01
N LEU A 10 -3.46 48.11 33.35
CA LEU A 10 -3.71 47.66 31.97
C LEU A 10 -2.73 46.56 31.50
N ARG A 11 -2.61 45.43 32.21
CA ARG A 11 -1.72 44.32 31.76
C ARG A 11 -2.39 42.95 31.64
N HIS A 12 -3.71 42.87 31.85
CA HIS A 12 -4.43 41.58 31.84
C HIS A 12 -5.20 41.30 30.54
N GLY A 13 -5.44 42.30 29.69
CA GLY A 13 -6.21 42.14 28.44
C GLY A 13 -5.42 41.53 27.28
N VAL A 14 -4.09 41.64 27.28
CA VAL A 14 -3.25 41.24 26.13
C VAL A 14 -2.74 39.80 26.27
N GLN A 15 -2.69 39.24 27.48
CA GLN A 15 -2.12 37.89 27.69
C GLN A 15 -3.10 36.73 27.45
N VAL A 16 -4.41 36.96 27.53
CA VAL A 16 -5.41 35.90 27.26
C VAL A 16 -5.68 35.73 25.75
N PHE A 17 -5.50 36.79 24.95
CA PHE A 17 -5.75 36.75 23.51
C PHE A 17 -4.64 36.06 22.70
N GLY A 18 -3.41 36.01 23.21
CA GLY A 18 -2.27 35.37 22.52
C GLY A 18 -2.25 33.85 22.61
N LEU A 19 -2.85 33.26 23.66
CA LEU A 19 -2.74 31.81 23.92
C LEU A 19 -3.76 30.98 23.13
N LEU A 20 -4.83 31.60 22.60
CA LEU A 20 -5.87 30.91 21.82
C LEU A 20 -5.50 30.75 20.32
N LEU A 21 -4.50 31.50 19.82
CA LEU A 21 -4.04 31.44 18.43
C LEU A 21 -2.89 30.43 18.18
N LEU A 22 -2.27 29.90 19.24
CA LEU A 22 -1.17 28.92 19.13
C LEU A 22 -1.65 27.46 19.20
N LEU A 23 -2.93 27.21 19.48
CA LEU A 23 -3.50 25.84 19.49
C LEU A 23 -4.05 25.39 18.13
N THR A 24 -4.26 26.29 17.17
CA THR A 24 -4.90 25.98 15.88
C THR A 24 -3.92 25.59 14.77
N ALA A 25 -2.61 25.72 14.99
CA ALA A 25 -1.61 25.52 13.93
C ALA A 25 -1.20 24.06 13.66
N ASN A 26 -1.60 23.10 14.50
CA ASN A 26 -1.10 21.72 14.41
C ASN A 26 -2.07 20.71 13.76
N ALA A 27 -3.23 21.15 13.22
CA ALA A 27 -4.28 20.23 12.79
C ALA A 27 -4.21 19.78 11.31
N SER A 28 -3.24 20.25 10.52
CA SER A 28 -3.28 20.07 9.06
C SER A 28 -2.55 18.83 8.51
N ALA A 29 -1.88 18.03 9.35
CA ALA A 29 -0.96 16.98 8.86
C ALA A 29 -1.65 15.68 8.42
N ALA A 30 -2.97 15.51 8.64
CA ALA A 30 -3.66 14.22 8.44
C ALA A 30 -4.68 14.21 7.29
N LEU A 31 -4.81 15.27 6.49
CA LEU A 31 -5.86 15.37 5.46
C LEU A 31 -5.51 14.67 4.13
N PHE A 32 -4.29 14.18 3.96
CA PHE A 32 -3.84 13.48 2.75
C PHE A 32 -3.48 12.04 3.08
N SER A 33 -4.50 11.20 3.29
CA SER A 33 -4.32 9.75 3.17
C SER A 33 -4.26 9.43 1.68
N THR A 34 -3.06 9.21 1.14
CA THR A 34 -2.93 8.61 -0.20
C THR A 34 -3.32 7.14 -0.06
N ALA A 35 -4.62 6.85 -0.09
CA ALA A 35 -5.09 5.48 -0.24
C ALA A 35 -4.51 4.96 -1.56
N GLN A 36 -3.46 4.14 -1.47
CA GLN A 36 -2.88 3.49 -2.63
C GLN A 36 -3.94 2.53 -3.16
N HIS A 37 -4.52 2.88 -4.31
CA HIS A 37 -5.38 1.97 -5.02
C HIS A 37 -4.55 0.76 -5.47
N PRO A 38 -5.12 -0.46 -5.45
CA PRO A 38 -4.45 -1.63 -6.00
C PRO A 38 -4.03 -1.37 -7.45
N LEU A 39 -2.86 -1.90 -7.82
CA LEU A 39 -2.40 -1.85 -9.20
C LEU A 39 -3.39 -2.59 -10.11
N PRO A 40 -3.60 -2.11 -11.35
CA PRO A 40 -4.28 -2.91 -12.36
C PRO A 40 -3.62 -4.28 -12.52
N ALA A 41 -4.41 -5.32 -12.79
CA ALA A 41 -3.91 -6.70 -12.83
C ALA A 41 -2.74 -6.90 -13.80
N ALA A 42 -2.74 -6.24 -14.95
CA ALA A 42 -1.66 -6.31 -15.93
C ALA A 42 -0.34 -5.69 -15.43
N GLU A 43 -0.41 -4.71 -14.52
CA GLU A 43 0.75 -4.08 -13.88
C GLU A 43 1.22 -4.86 -12.65
N ALA A 44 0.28 -5.43 -11.89
CA ALA A 44 0.58 -6.27 -10.74
C ALA A 44 1.19 -7.62 -11.13
N PHE A 45 0.77 -8.18 -12.26
CA PHE A 45 1.21 -9.48 -12.77
C PHE A 45 1.68 -9.39 -14.23
N PRO A 46 2.76 -8.66 -14.54
CA PRO A 46 3.31 -8.61 -15.88
C PRO A 46 3.70 -10.01 -16.36
N LEU A 47 3.20 -10.39 -17.53
CA LEU A 47 3.40 -11.71 -18.11
C LEU A 47 4.44 -11.65 -19.23
N THR A 48 5.46 -12.50 -19.15
CA THR A 48 6.45 -12.73 -20.19
C THR A 48 6.35 -14.19 -20.63
N ILE A 49 6.42 -14.41 -21.95
CA ILE A 49 6.40 -15.74 -22.54
C ILE A 49 7.68 -15.89 -23.35
N GLU A 50 8.46 -16.92 -23.01
CA GLU A 50 9.69 -17.27 -23.73
C GLU A 50 9.53 -18.66 -24.32
N GLN A 51 9.95 -18.85 -25.57
CA GLN A 51 9.83 -20.14 -26.25
C GLN A 51 11.21 -20.64 -26.67
N TYR A 52 11.52 -21.86 -26.24
CA TYR A 52 12.77 -22.56 -26.55
C TYR A 52 12.45 -23.90 -27.22
N GLY A 53 12.36 -23.89 -28.55
CA GLY A 53 11.93 -25.06 -29.33
C GLY A 53 10.51 -25.48 -28.98
N HIS A 54 10.37 -26.64 -28.32
CA HIS A 54 9.09 -27.19 -27.86
C HIS A 54 8.76 -26.85 -26.40
N LYS A 55 9.63 -26.11 -25.69
CA LYS A 55 9.39 -25.63 -24.34
C LYS A 55 8.88 -24.20 -24.38
N ILE A 56 7.91 -23.91 -23.51
CA ILE A 56 7.38 -22.56 -23.31
C ILE A 56 7.52 -22.26 -21.82
N ASP A 57 8.24 -21.18 -21.52
CA ASP A 57 8.38 -20.65 -20.17
C ASP A 57 7.40 -19.48 -20.03
N ILE A 58 6.57 -19.55 -18.98
CA ILE A 58 5.56 -18.54 -18.66
C ILE A 58 5.98 -17.90 -17.34
N ILE A 59 6.36 -16.63 -17.41
CA ILE A 59 7.03 -15.92 -16.32
C ILE A 59 6.16 -14.74 -15.90
N TRP A 60 5.73 -14.74 -14.64
CA TRP A 60 5.06 -13.59 -14.02
C TRP A 60 6.03 -12.80 -13.15
N ASN A 61 6.38 -11.58 -13.57
CA ASN A 61 7.24 -10.69 -12.79
C ASN A 61 6.42 -9.87 -11.79
N THR A 62 5.78 -10.59 -10.87
CA THR A 62 4.77 -10.07 -9.94
C THR A 62 5.30 -8.91 -9.09
N ALA A 63 4.51 -7.83 -8.99
CA ALA A 63 4.87 -6.65 -8.20
C ALA A 63 4.97 -6.97 -6.70
N ALA A 64 5.70 -6.13 -5.95
CA ALA A 64 5.85 -6.28 -4.51
C ALA A 64 4.48 -6.29 -3.80
N ASP A 65 4.33 -7.18 -2.82
CA ASP A 65 3.10 -7.43 -2.05
C ASP A 65 1.93 -8.06 -2.82
N TYR A 66 2.13 -8.42 -4.10
CA TYR A 66 1.20 -9.25 -4.87
C TYR A 66 1.71 -10.68 -4.98
N TYR A 67 0.79 -11.62 -5.19
CA TYR A 67 1.12 -13.04 -5.35
C TYR A 67 0.03 -13.77 -6.12
N LEU A 68 0.41 -14.86 -6.78
CA LEU A 68 -0.49 -15.74 -7.52
C LEU A 68 -0.71 -17.00 -6.70
N TYR A 69 -1.94 -17.51 -6.71
CA TYR A 69 -2.26 -18.78 -6.08
C TYR A 69 -1.87 -19.92 -7.02
N GLN A 70 -0.94 -20.77 -6.60
CA GLN A 70 -0.42 -21.84 -7.44
C GLN A 70 -1.52 -22.83 -7.86
N ASP A 71 -2.47 -23.11 -6.96
CA ASP A 71 -3.60 -24.02 -7.20
C ASP A 71 -4.68 -23.44 -8.12
N LYS A 72 -4.60 -22.14 -8.45
CA LYS A 72 -5.54 -21.45 -9.37
C LYS A 72 -4.99 -21.28 -10.78
N LEU A 73 -3.75 -21.68 -11.02
CA LEU A 73 -3.17 -21.65 -12.36
C LEU A 73 -3.70 -22.82 -13.18
N ALA A 74 -4.29 -22.53 -14.34
CA ALA A 74 -4.79 -23.52 -15.28
C ALA A 74 -4.26 -23.21 -16.68
N PHE A 75 -3.73 -24.23 -17.34
CA PHE A 75 -3.13 -24.11 -18.67
C PHE A 75 -3.83 -25.06 -19.63
N THR A 76 -4.36 -24.51 -20.72
CA THR A 76 -5.05 -25.26 -21.76
C THR A 76 -4.47 -24.95 -23.12
N THR A 77 -4.42 -25.95 -23.98
CA THR A 77 -4.09 -25.79 -25.40
C THR A 77 -5.25 -25.17 -26.18
N SER A 78 -5.01 -24.79 -27.43
CA SER A 78 -6.02 -24.18 -28.31
C SER A 78 -7.25 -25.05 -28.59
N ASN A 79 -7.16 -26.36 -28.36
CA ASN A 79 -8.28 -27.31 -28.42
C ASN A 79 -8.89 -27.62 -27.04
N ASN A 80 -8.66 -26.76 -26.04
CA ASN A 80 -9.19 -26.87 -24.67
C ASN A 80 -8.73 -28.12 -23.90
N HIS A 81 -7.64 -28.76 -24.32
CA HIS A 81 -7.07 -29.87 -23.56
C HIS A 81 -6.11 -29.34 -22.47
N PRO A 82 -6.13 -29.90 -21.25
CA PRO A 82 -5.17 -29.55 -20.21
C PRO A 82 -3.74 -29.87 -20.65
N LEU A 83 -2.80 -29.00 -20.30
CA LEU A 83 -1.38 -29.26 -20.51
C LEU A 83 -0.90 -30.37 -19.55
N THR A 84 -0.27 -31.42 -20.09
CA THR A 84 0.07 -32.62 -19.31
C THR A 84 1.48 -32.54 -18.69
N ASP A 85 2.43 -31.90 -19.38
CA ASP A 85 3.83 -31.78 -18.96
C ASP A 85 4.12 -30.40 -18.35
N LEU A 86 3.30 -29.98 -17.38
CA LEU A 86 3.47 -28.71 -16.69
C LEU A 86 4.45 -28.85 -15.51
N VAL A 87 5.50 -28.02 -15.51
CA VAL A 87 6.42 -27.89 -14.38
C VAL A 87 6.18 -26.56 -13.69
N LEU A 88 5.71 -26.61 -12.44
CA LEU A 88 5.53 -25.43 -11.59
C LEU A 88 6.67 -25.35 -10.56
N PRO A 89 7.11 -24.12 -10.18
CA PRO A 89 8.08 -23.96 -9.10
C PRO A 89 7.49 -24.43 -7.77
N GLN A 90 8.32 -24.66 -6.76
CA GLN A 90 7.82 -24.99 -5.43
C GLN A 90 7.05 -23.78 -4.85
N ALA A 91 5.79 -23.98 -4.47
CA ALA A 91 5.01 -22.95 -3.77
C ALA A 91 5.55 -22.66 -2.37
N LYS A 92 5.24 -21.46 -1.90
CA LYS A 92 5.40 -20.99 -0.52
C LYS A 92 4.03 -21.01 0.15
N VAL A 93 3.99 -21.49 1.39
CA VAL A 93 2.76 -21.41 2.19
C VAL A 93 2.59 -19.98 2.71
N LYS A 94 1.41 -19.39 2.49
CA LYS A 94 1.05 -18.05 2.96
C LYS A 94 -0.29 -18.09 3.68
N GLN A 95 -0.43 -17.30 4.74
CA GLN A 95 -1.71 -17.05 5.38
C GLN A 95 -2.36 -15.83 4.73
N ASP A 96 -3.36 -16.07 3.88
CA ASP A 96 -4.18 -15.01 3.29
C ASP A 96 -5.38 -14.69 4.20
N PRO A 97 -5.73 -13.40 4.40
CA PRO A 97 -6.91 -13.02 5.19
C PRO A 97 -8.26 -13.51 4.65
N THR A 98 -8.37 -13.76 3.33
CA THR A 98 -9.63 -14.13 2.66
C THR A 98 -9.77 -15.64 2.51
N PHE A 99 -8.68 -16.32 2.14
CA PHE A 99 -8.65 -17.74 1.79
C PHE A 99 -7.93 -18.62 2.83
N GLY A 100 -7.31 -18.04 3.86
CA GLY A 100 -6.60 -18.78 4.89
C GLY A 100 -5.25 -19.30 4.41
N THR A 101 -4.86 -20.50 4.86
CA THR A 101 -3.57 -21.10 4.51
C THR A 101 -3.57 -21.56 3.05
N THR A 102 -2.70 -20.99 2.24
CA THR A 102 -2.67 -21.20 0.79
C THR A 102 -1.25 -21.34 0.23
N ASN A 103 -1.13 -21.87 -0.98
CA ASN A 103 0.13 -22.09 -1.68
C ASN A 103 0.31 -21.07 -2.81
N VAL A 104 1.38 -20.28 -2.75
CA VAL A 104 1.65 -19.14 -3.63
C VAL A 104 3.04 -19.15 -4.22
#